data_AF-A0A3D4DCG0-F1
#
_entry.id   AF-A0A3D4DCG0-F1
#
_cell.length_a   1.000
_cell.length_b   1.000
_cell.length_c   1.000
_cell.angle_alpha   90.00
_cell.angle_beta   90.00
_cell.angle_gamma   90.00
#
_symmetry.space_group_name_H-M   'P 1'
#
loop_
_entity.id
_entity.type
_entity.pdbx_description
1 polymer ?
#
loop_
_entity_poly.entity_id
_entity_poly.type
_entity_poly.pdbx_seq_one_letter_code
_entity_poly.pdbx_strand_id
1 'polypeptide(L)'
;MNKYAKPLIVGFVVLLTVSFGIGFLGGAVGADLGVLPMMAGLFAGAFTAYIMANLAGNRAGVAASEADRAAAASLTPPHGKALVIVYREGFVAMAAGMNLALDGREFAQIKGGKFTALAVDPGEHELSAGFGGLAGPQNNAAVVSFVARDGQAFAYRATVSMGAVKNSVVLVPAPEDKDALSARLARMPMTAPDSAAST
;
A
#
# COMPACT_ATOMS: atom_id res chain seq x y z
N MET A 1 -2.47 -23.21 -3.74
CA MET A 1 -2.79 -23.10 -2.31
C MET A 1 -3.60 -21.82 -2.10
N ASN A 2 -4.74 -21.87 -1.41
CA ASN A 2 -5.57 -20.68 -1.16
C ASN A 2 -4.74 -19.60 -0.45
N LYS A 3 -4.71 -18.36 -0.97
CA LYS A 3 -3.96 -17.23 -0.39
C LYS A 3 -4.37 -16.91 1.06
N TYR A 4 -5.53 -17.40 1.49
CA TYR A 4 -6.05 -17.28 2.85
C TYR A 4 -5.73 -18.46 3.77
N ALA A 5 -5.22 -19.59 3.25
CA ALA A 5 -4.90 -20.76 4.07
C ALA A 5 -3.81 -20.45 5.12
N LYS A 6 -2.72 -19.78 4.70
CA LYS A 6 -1.65 -19.40 5.63
C LYS A 6 -2.13 -18.42 6.72
N PRO A 7 -2.86 -17.33 6.41
CA PRO A 7 -3.48 -16.48 7.44
C PRO A 7 -4.34 -17.25 8.45
N LEU A 8 -5.19 -18.18 7.99
CA LEU A 8 -6.07 -18.95 8.86
C LEU A 8 -5.28 -19.91 9.77
N ILE A 9 -4.28 -20.61 9.23
CA ILE A 9 -3.42 -21.51 10.01
C ILE A 9 -2.67 -20.73 11.09
N VAL A 10 -2.06 -19.60 10.73
CA VAL A 10 -1.34 -18.75 11.70
C VAL A 10 -2.27 -18.23 12.78
N GLY A 11 -3.47 -17.75 12.41
CA GLY A 11 -4.46 -17.30 13.39
C GLY A 11 -4.89 -18.40 14.35
N PHE A 12 -5.07 -19.63 13.86
CA PHE A 12 -5.41 -20.79 14.69
C PHE A 12 -4.28 -21.14 15.67
N VAL A 13 -3.02 -21.10 15.22
CA VAL A 13 -1.86 -21.31 16.10
C VAL A 13 -1.77 -20.23 17.19
N VAL A 14 -2.00 -18.96 16.83
CA VAL A 14 -2.03 -17.84 17.81
C VAL A 14 -3.14 -18.04 18.83
N LEU A 15 -4.34 -18.46 18.40
CA LEU A 15 -5.44 -18.78 19.30
C LEU A 15 -5.01 -19.80 20.34
N LEU A 16 -4.49 -20.95 19.89
CA LEU A 16 -4.08 -22.02 20.80
C LEU A 16 -2.99 -21.56 21.76
N THR A 17 -2.01 -20.80 21.25
CA THR A 17 -0.87 -20.33 22.04
C THR A 17 -1.30 -19.34 23.12
N VAL A 18 -2.13 -18.37 22.78
CA VAL A 18 -2.61 -17.34 23.71
C VAL A 18 -3.57 -17.95 24.74
N SER A 19 -4.51 -18.80 24.31
CA SER A 19 -5.42 -19.49 25.21
C SER A 19 -4.68 -20.39 26.19
N PHE A 20 -3.71 -21.16 25.71
CA PHE A 20 -2.89 -22.00 26.56
C PHE A 20 -2.05 -21.17 27.53
N GLY A 21 -1.35 -20.14 27.04
CA GLY A 21 -0.50 -19.30 27.89
C GLY A 21 -1.26 -18.63 29.03
N ILE A 22 -2.41 -18.02 28.74
CA ILE A 22 -3.24 -17.36 29.76
C ILE A 22 -3.83 -18.40 30.72
N GLY A 23 -4.36 -19.51 30.21
CA GLY A 23 -4.93 -20.57 31.04
C GLY A 23 -3.91 -21.25 31.94
N PHE A 24 -2.70 -21.51 31.43
CA PHE A 24 -1.58 -22.08 32.18
C PHE A 24 -1.12 -21.14 33.30
N LEU A 25 -0.92 -19.85 32.99
CA LEU A 25 -0.52 -18.87 34.00
C LEU A 25 -1.61 -18.67 35.07
N GLY A 26 -2.88 -18.60 34.67
CA GLY A 26 -4.01 -18.54 35.60
C GLY A 26 -4.07 -19.76 36.52
N GLY A 27 -3.96 -20.96 35.96
CA GLY A 27 -3.90 -22.20 36.72
C GLY A 27 -2.71 -22.27 37.67
N ALA A 28 -1.54 -21.76 37.26
CA ALA A 28 -0.33 -21.74 38.09
C ALA A 28 -0.47 -20.85 39.34
N VAL A 29 -1.33 -19.83 39.31
CA VAL A 29 -1.64 -18.96 40.47
C VAL A 29 -2.97 -19.30 41.15
N GLY A 30 -3.60 -20.42 40.77
CA GLY A 30 -4.89 -20.84 41.33
C GLY A 30 -6.09 -19.97 40.94
N ALA A 31 -5.96 -19.15 39.89
CA ALA A 31 -7.05 -18.31 39.41
C ALA A 31 -8.02 -19.10 38.52
N ASP A 32 -9.32 -19.00 38.82
CA ASP A 32 -10.37 -19.42 37.90
C ASP A 32 -10.65 -18.30 36.88
N LEU A 33 -10.18 -18.51 35.66
CA LEU A 33 -10.38 -17.57 34.55
C LEU A 33 -11.58 -17.92 33.68
N GLY A 34 -12.31 -19.01 33.99
CA GLY A 34 -13.43 -19.49 33.18
C GLY A 34 -13.11 -19.54 31.69
N VAL A 35 -13.95 -18.90 30.87
CA VAL A 35 -13.81 -18.86 29.40
C VAL A 35 -12.85 -17.78 28.88
N LEU A 36 -12.29 -16.94 29.76
CA LEU A 36 -11.46 -15.80 29.39
C LEU A 36 -10.22 -16.18 28.57
N PRO A 37 -9.47 -17.25 28.87
CA PRO A 37 -8.33 -17.67 28.04
C PRO A 37 -8.76 -18.04 26.61
N MET A 38 -9.92 -18.70 26.46
CA MET A 38 -10.47 -19.06 25.15
C MET A 38 -10.86 -17.81 24.36
N MET A 39 -11.55 -16.85 24.99
CA MET A 39 -11.93 -15.60 24.34
C MET A 39 -10.71 -14.78 23.93
N ALA A 40 -9.72 -14.63 24.82
CA ALA A 40 -8.49 -13.91 24.52
C ALA A 40 -7.75 -14.52 23.33
N GLY A 41 -7.62 -15.85 23.28
CA GLY A 41 -7.04 -16.55 22.14
C GLY A 41 -7.87 -16.40 20.88
N LEU A 42 -9.20 -16.51 20.95
CA LEU A 42 -10.08 -16.33 19.80
C LEU A 42 -9.92 -14.93 19.19
N PHE A 43 -9.95 -13.88 20.02
CA PHE A 43 -9.72 -12.51 19.57
C PHE A 43 -8.34 -12.33 18.96
N ALA A 44 -7.27 -12.77 19.64
CA ALA A 44 -5.90 -12.66 19.13
C ALA A 44 -5.70 -13.42 17.81
N GLY A 45 -6.22 -14.64 17.72
CA GLY A 45 -6.14 -15.48 16.54
C GLY A 45 -6.94 -14.94 15.36
N ALA A 46 -8.20 -14.54 15.59
CA ALA A 46 -9.05 -13.94 14.56
C ALA A 46 -8.47 -12.60 14.07
N PHE A 47 -8.00 -11.75 14.97
CA PHE A 47 -7.33 -10.50 14.63
C PHE A 47 -6.06 -10.75 13.80
N THR A 48 -5.23 -11.71 14.19
CA THR A 48 -4.02 -12.08 13.44
C THR A 48 -4.35 -12.58 12.04
N ALA A 49 -5.31 -13.51 11.93
CA ALA A 49 -5.76 -14.02 10.63
C ALA A 49 -6.30 -12.90 9.74
N TYR A 50 -7.08 -11.98 10.31
CA TYR A 50 -7.63 -10.83 9.59
C TYR A 50 -6.54 -9.92 9.02
N ILE A 51 -5.55 -9.52 9.84
CA ILE A 51 -4.44 -8.69 9.38
C ILE A 51 -3.63 -9.41 8.29
N MET A 52 -3.26 -10.68 8.52
CA MET A 52 -2.51 -11.47 7.55
C MET A 52 -3.26 -11.66 6.23
N ALA A 53 -4.57 -11.84 6.29
CA ALA A 53 -5.41 -11.98 5.10
C ALA A 53 -5.52 -10.67 4.30
N ASN A 54 -5.51 -9.51 4.97
CA ASN A 54 -5.40 -8.22 4.31
C ASN A 54 -4.05 -8.05 3.61
N LEU A 55 -2.95 -8.48 4.25
CA LEU A 55 -1.61 -8.43 3.67
C LEU A 55 -1.40 -9.43 2.52
N ALA A 56 -2.20 -10.50 2.44
CA ALA A 56 -2.08 -11.50 1.38
C ALA A 56 -2.36 -10.96 -0.03
N GLY A 57 -2.98 -9.78 -0.16
CA GLY A 57 -3.16 -9.07 -1.43
C GLY A 57 -1.96 -8.23 -1.87
N ASN A 58 -0.90 -8.16 -1.06
CA ASN A 58 0.29 -7.41 -1.40
C ASN A 58 1.13 -8.17 -2.43
N ARG A 59 1.42 -7.52 -3.55
CA ARG A 59 2.40 -7.94 -4.55
C ARG A 59 3.79 -7.52 -4.08
N ALA A 60 4.79 -8.38 -4.30
CA ALA A 60 6.18 -8.02 -4.10
C ALA A 60 6.61 -7.09 -5.24
N GLY A 61 6.55 -5.78 -5.01
CA GLY A 61 7.08 -4.81 -5.97
C GLY A 61 8.58 -4.97 -6.13
N VAL A 62 9.06 -4.86 -7.38
CA VAL A 62 10.49 -4.89 -7.69
C VAL A 62 11.10 -3.55 -7.26
N ALA A 63 12.21 -3.57 -6.53
CA ALA A 63 12.92 -2.33 -6.20
C ALA A 63 13.52 -1.75 -7.48
N ALA A 64 13.30 -0.45 -7.73
CA ALA A 64 13.95 0.22 -8.84
C ALA A 64 15.46 0.37 -8.57
N SER A 65 16.25 0.46 -9.64
CA SER A 65 17.68 0.73 -9.50
C SER A 65 17.92 2.13 -8.93
N GLU A 66 19.11 2.39 -8.38
CA GLU A 66 19.46 3.73 -7.92
C GLU A 66 19.48 4.75 -9.07
N ALA A 67 19.84 4.32 -10.28
CA ALA A 67 19.83 5.15 -11.47
C ALA A 67 18.40 5.55 -11.87
N ASP A 68 17.46 4.59 -11.91
CA ASP A 68 16.05 4.86 -12.22
C ASP A 68 15.42 5.78 -11.18
N ARG A 69 15.77 5.57 -9.91
CA ARG A 69 15.32 6.40 -8.80
C ARG A 69 15.86 7.82 -8.91
N ALA A 70 17.15 7.99 -9.22
CA ALA A 70 17.75 9.30 -9.42
C ALA A 70 17.15 10.03 -10.63
N ALA A 71 16.91 9.31 -11.73
CA ALA A 71 16.24 9.84 -12.91
C ALA A 71 14.82 10.32 -12.57
N ALA A 72 14.01 9.51 -11.89
CA ALA A 72 12.67 9.89 -11.45
C ALA A 72 12.70 11.07 -10.46
N ALA A 73 13.64 11.07 -9.51
CA ALA A 73 13.80 12.14 -8.53
C ALA A 73 14.29 13.46 -9.16
N SER A 74 14.92 13.44 -10.33
CA SER A 74 15.28 14.65 -11.07
C SER A 74 14.08 15.40 -11.63
N LEU A 75 12.89 14.78 -11.62
CA LEU A 75 11.65 15.34 -12.17
C LEU A 75 11.80 15.77 -13.63
N THR A 76 12.65 15.07 -14.37
CA THR A 76 12.93 15.31 -15.79
C THR A 76 12.37 14.14 -16.60
N PRO A 77 11.27 14.34 -17.33
CA PRO A 77 10.70 13.29 -18.16
C PRO A 77 11.64 12.88 -19.31
N PRO A 78 11.57 11.62 -19.77
CA PRO A 78 12.18 11.22 -21.02
C PRO A 78 11.66 12.06 -22.20
N HIS A 79 12.49 12.24 -23.23
CA HIS A 79 12.10 13.02 -24.41
C HIS A 79 10.84 12.44 -25.09
N GLY A 80 9.86 13.31 -25.38
CA GLY A 80 8.60 12.93 -26.01
C GLY A 80 7.56 12.35 -25.06
N LYS A 81 7.84 12.33 -23.75
CA LYS A 81 6.97 11.73 -22.72
C LYS A 81 6.73 12.72 -21.58
N ALA A 82 5.66 12.50 -20.82
CA ALA A 82 5.48 13.07 -19.50
C ALA A 82 5.89 12.06 -18.42
N LEU A 83 6.08 12.53 -17.19
CA LEU A 83 6.42 11.70 -16.04
C LEU A 83 5.31 11.78 -14.99
N VAL A 84 4.75 10.64 -14.60
CA VAL A 84 3.78 10.55 -13.50
C VAL A 84 4.46 9.91 -12.31
N ILE A 85 4.43 10.58 -11.17
CA ILE A 85 5.01 10.14 -9.91
C ILE A 85 3.90 10.03 -8.89
N VAL A 86 3.86 8.90 -8.19
CA VAL A 86 2.98 8.71 -7.04
C VAL A 86 3.82 8.30 -5.85
N TYR A 87 3.77 9.10 -4.80
CA TYR A 87 4.44 8.81 -3.54
C TYR A 87 3.41 8.67 -2.42
N ARG A 88 3.64 7.70 -1.53
CA ARG A 88 2.68 7.38 -0.49
C ARG A 88 3.17 7.78 0.89
N GLU A 89 2.32 8.52 1.59
CA GLU A 89 2.58 9.04 2.93
C GLU A 89 1.43 8.75 3.90
N GLY A 90 1.68 9.03 5.18
CA GLY A 90 0.75 8.80 6.28
C GLY A 90 0.94 7.44 6.95
N PHE A 91 0.63 7.37 8.24
CA PHE A 91 0.85 6.18 9.05
C PHE A 91 -0.24 5.11 8.86
N VAL A 92 -1.43 5.52 8.43
CA VAL A 92 -2.59 4.62 8.30
C VAL A 92 -2.39 3.63 7.16
N ALA A 93 -2.60 2.35 7.46
CA ALA A 93 -2.50 1.24 6.52
C ALA A 93 -1.14 1.11 5.80
N MET A 94 -0.04 1.59 6.39
CA MET A 94 1.32 1.56 5.80
C MET A 94 1.72 0.19 5.22
N ALA A 95 1.31 -0.91 5.86
CA ALA A 95 1.63 -2.27 5.44
C ALA A 95 0.77 -2.79 4.27
N ALA A 96 -0.40 -2.22 4.03
CA ALA A 96 -1.28 -2.61 2.92
C ALA A 96 -0.74 -2.04 1.60
N GLY A 97 -0.79 -2.81 0.51
CA GLY A 97 -0.36 -2.37 -0.82
C GLY A 97 -1.43 -1.56 -1.52
N MET A 98 -1.06 -0.39 -2.04
CA MET A 98 -1.91 0.46 -2.87
C MET A 98 -1.61 0.19 -4.33
N ASN A 99 -2.58 -0.37 -5.05
CA ASN A 99 -2.55 -0.55 -6.49
C ASN A 99 -2.69 0.82 -7.16
N LEU A 100 -1.85 1.06 -8.15
CA LEU A 100 -1.88 2.24 -9.00
C LEU A 100 -2.18 1.78 -10.42
N ALA A 101 -3.15 2.41 -11.05
CA ALA A 101 -3.53 2.13 -12.42
C ALA A 101 -3.59 3.43 -13.22
N LEU A 102 -3.13 3.36 -14.46
CA LEU A 102 -3.24 4.42 -15.45
C LEU A 102 -4.15 3.91 -16.57
N ASP A 103 -5.20 4.66 -16.91
CA ASP A 103 -6.16 4.31 -17.97
C ASP A 103 -6.73 2.88 -17.81
N GLY A 104 -7.03 2.52 -16.56
CA GLY A 104 -7.55 1.21 -16.18
C GLY A 104 -6.53 0.07 -16.14
N ARG A 105 -5.24 0.32 -16.43
CA ARG A 105 -4.17 -0.68 -16.38
C ARG A 105 -3.30 -0.51 -15.13
N GLU A 106 -3.26 -1.51 -14.27
CA GLU A 106 -2.37 -1.51 -13.12
C GLU A 106 -0.91 -1.49 -13.57
N PHE A 107 -0.14 -0.53 -13.04
CA PHE A 107 1.29 -0.37 -13.36
C PHE A 107 2.18 -0.50 -12.13
N ALA A 108 1.64 -0.44 -10.91
CA ALA A 108 2.45 -0.63 -9.71
C ALA A 108 1.58 -0.97 -8.50
N GLN A 109 2.21 -1.53 -7.47
CA GLN A 109 1.67 -1.55 -6.12
C GLN A 109 2.69 -1.00 -5.12
N ILE A 110 2.33 0.07 -4.41
CA ILE A 110 3.23 0.73 -3.43
C ILE A 110 2.72 0.62 -1.99
N LYS A 111 3.64 0.32 -1.06
CA LYS A 111 3.42 0.42 0.38
C LYS A 111 3.72 1.85 0.86
N GLY A 112 3.34 2.17 2.09
CA GLY A 112 3.60 3.51 2.62
C GLY A 112 5.10 3.78 2.80
N GLY A 113 5.50 5.05 2.60
CA GLY A 113 6.90 5.48 2.61
C GLY A 113 7.67 5.11 1.33
N LYS A 114 6.98 4.72 0.26
CA LYS A 114 7.58 4.43 -1.05
C LYS A 114 6.94 5.30 -2.13
N PHE A 115 7.65 5.42 -3.25
CA PHE A 115 7.10 6.01 -4.47
C PHE A 115 7.30 5.10 -5.68
N THR A 116 6.62 5.43 -6.76
CA THR A 116 6.86 4.89 -8.10
C THR A 116 6.75 6.01 -9.12
N ALA A 117 7.29 5.77 -10.31
CA ALA A 117 7.25 6.72 -11.41
C ALA A 117 7.02 5.95 -12.72
N LEU A 118 6.23 6.54 -13.62
CA LEU A 118 5.89 6.00 -14.93
C LEU A 118 6.01 7.10 -15.98
N ALA A 119 6.74 6.84 -17.07
CA ALA A 119 6.71 7.69 -18.24
C ALA A 119 5.45 7.41 -19.05
N VAL A 120 4.75 8.46 -19.47
CA VAL A 120 3.46 8.36 -20.17
C VAL A 120 3.49 9.19 -21.46
N ASP A 121 2.70 8.80 -22.45
CA ASP A 121 2.53 9.58 -23.66
C ASP A 121 1.88 10.95 -23.39
N PRO A 122 2.06 11.94 -24.26
CA PRO A 122 1.24 13.15 -24.23
C PRO A 122 -0.23 12.81 -24.57
N GLY A 123 -1.17 13.29 -23.77
CA GLY A 123 -2.59 12.96 -23.95
C GLY A 123 -3.40 13.13 -22.67
N GLU A 124 -4.69 12.80 -22.77
CA GLU A 124 -5.56 12.70 -21.60
C GLU A 124 -5.33 11.36 -20.91
N HIS A 125 -5.12 11.38 -19.60
CA HIS A 125 -4.90 10.20 -18.79
C HIS A 125 -5.73 10.23 -17.52
N GLU A 126 -6.07 9.04 -17.03
CA GLU A 126 -6.74 8.82 -15.76
C GLU A 126 -5.86 8.00 -14.82
N LEU A 127 -5.43 8.61 -13.72
CA LEU A 127 -4.71 7.95 -12.64
C LEU A 127 -5.70 7.49 -11.56
N SER A 128 -5.63 6.21 -11.20
CA SER A 128 -6.41 5.65 -10.10
C SER A 128 -5.51 5.00 -9.04
N ALA A 129 -5.96 5.09 -7.78
CA ALA A 129 -5.25 4.49 -6.65
C ALA A 129 -6.24 3.85 -5.67
N GLY A 130 -6.00 2.58 -5.32
CA GLY A 130 -6.86 1.81 -4.40
C GLY A 130 -6.10 0.72 -3.68
N PHE A 131 -6.64 0.21 -2.58
CA PHE A 131 -6.01 -0.92 -1.88
C PHE A 131 -6.20 -2.24 -2.62
N GLY A 132 -5.16 -3.07 -2.66
CA GLY A 132 -5.26 -4.45 -3.10
C GLY A 132 -5.82 -5.38 -2.01
N GLY A 133 -6.14 -6.62 -2.40
CA GLY A 133 -6.53 -7.67 -1.45
C GLY A 133 -7.90 -7.47 -0.80
N LEU A 134 -8.06 -7.95 0.44
CA LEU A 134 -9.30 -7.81 1.21
C LEU A 134 -9.58 -6.37 1.66
N ALA A 135 -8.56 -5.51 1.65
CA ALA A 135 -8.71 -4.08 1.95
C ALA A 135 -9.34 -3.30 0.79
N GLY A 136 -9.34 -3.84 -0.44
CA GLY A 136 -9.89 -3.17 -1.63
C GLY A 136 -11.38 -2.85 -1.52
N PRO A 137 -12.28 -3.83 -1.29
CA PRO A 137 -13.72 -3.58 -1.15
C PRO A 137 -14.11 -2.65 0.02
N GLN A 138 -13.21 -2.50 0.99
CA GLN A 138 -13.40 -1.71 2.21
C GLN A 138 -13.04 -0.23 2.02
N ASN A 139 -12.49 0.16 0.87
CA ASN A 139 -11.98 1.51 0.65
C ASN A 139 -12.44 2.10 -0.70
N ASN A 140 -12.71 3.41 -0.71
CA ASN A 140 -12.97 4.13 -1.96
C ASN A 140 -11.65 4.44 -2.68
N ALA A 141 -11.53 4.01 -3.93
CA ALA A 141 -10.39 4.35 -4.77
C ALA A 141 -10.42 5.85 -5.13
N ALA A 142 -9.24 6.46 -5.23
CA ALA A 142 -9.09 7.79 -5.80
C ALA A 142 -8.98 7.67 -7.32
N VAL A 143 -9.53 8.65 -8.04
CA VAL A 143 -9.38 8.82 -9.48
C VAL A 143 -9.10 10.30 -9.76
N VAL A 144 -8.08 10.57 -10.57
CA VAL A 144 -7.71 11.93 -11.01
C VAL A 144 -7.39 11.89 -12.49
N SER A 145 -8.05 12.76 -13.25
CA SER A 145 -7.75 12.98 -14.66
C SER A 145 -6.76 14.14 -14.83
N PHE A 146 -5.85 14.01 -15.79
CA PHE A 146 -4.88 15.05 -16.12
C PHE A 146 -4.52 14.99 -17.61
N VAL A 147 -4.02 16.11 -18.14
CA VAL A 147 -3.56 16.20 -19.53
C VAL A 147 -2.04 16.26 -19.54
N ALA A 148 -1.41 15.16 -19.94
CA ALA A 148 0.03 15.06 -20.08
C ALA A 148 0.53 15.79 -21.32
N ARG A 149 1.59 16.58 -21.16
CA ARG A 149 2.34 17.17 -22.29
C ARG A 149 3.81 16.76 -22.18
N ASP A 150 4.48 16.75 -23.32
CA ASP A 150 5.92 16.48 -23.39
C ASP A 150 6.71 17.38 -22.42
N GLY A 151 7.65 16.79 -21.70
CA GLY A 151 8.48 17.48 -20.71
C GLY A 151 7.79 17.85 -19.40
N GLN A 152 6.52 17.46 -19.18
CA GLN A 152 5.83 17.69 -17.91
C GLN A 152 6.00 16.56 -16.91
N ALA A 153 6.16 16.91 -15.64
CA ALA A 153 6.14 15.97 -14.52
C ALA A 153 4.92 16.25 -13.63
N PHE A 154 4.11 15.21 -13.39
CA PHE A 154 2.97 15.21 -12.48
C PHE A 154 3.36 14.40 -11.25
N ALA A 155 3.20 14.97 -10.06
CA ALA A 155 3.46 14.28 -8.83
C ALA A 155 2.21 14.31 -7.94
N TYR A 156 1.81 13.14 -7.47
CA TYR A 156 0.66 12.96 -6.59
C TYR A 156 1.10 12.34 -5.26
N ARG A 157 0.70 12.99 -4.18
CA ARG A 157 0.74 12.44 -2.84
C ARG A 157 -0.49 11.57 -2.63
N ALA A 158 -0.26 10.28 -2.40
CA ALA A 158 -1.29 9.33 -2.02
C ALA A 158 -1.36 9.21 -0.49
N THR A 159 -2.53 9.51 0.09
CA THR A 159 -2.81 9.33 1.51
C THR A 159 -4.10 8.55 1.74
N VAL A 160 -4.30 8.07 2.97
CA VAL A 160 -5.55 7.46 3.40
C VAL A 160 -6.28 8.46 4.29
N SER A 161 -7.51 8.80 3.93
CA SER A 161 -8.42 9.57 4.75
C SER A 161 -9.38 8.64 5.50
N MET A 162 -9.50 8.84 6.81
CA MET A 162 -10.47 8.13 7.64
C MET A 162 -11.84 8.76 7.41
N GLY A 163 -12.73 8.04 6.71
CA GLY A 163 -14.12 8.44 6.55
C GLY A 163 -15.01 7.86 7.65
N ALA A 164 -16.21 8.43 7.82
CA ALA A 164 -17.17 7.98 8.82
C ALA A 164 -17.71 6.55 8.58
N VAL A 165 -17.64 6.06 7.33
CA VAL A 165 -18.18 4.75 6.91
C VAL A 165 -17.14 3.86 6.24
N LYS A 166 -16.28 4.43 5.38
CA LYS A 166 -15.16 3.74 4.74
C LYS A 166 -13.95 4.65 4.71
N ASN A 167 -12.77 4.04 4.77
CA ASN A 167 -11.55 4.74 4.43
C ASN A 167 -11.57 5.10 2.94
N SER A 168 -10.94 6.22 2.60
CA SER A 168 -10.79 6.64 1.21
C SER A 168 -9.32 6.86 0.91
N VAL A 169 -8.87 6.44 -0.26
CA VAL A 169 -7.58 6.89 -0.78
C VAL A 169 -7.80 8.28 -1.37
N VAL A 170 -6.84 9.16 -1.16
CA VAL A 170 -6.85 10.50 -1.71
C VAL A 170 -5.55 10.72 -2.47
N LEU A 171 -5.67 11.18 -3.71
CA LEU A 171 -4.55 11.66 -4.52
C LEU A 171 -4.61 13.17 -4.54
N VAL A 172 -3.58 13.82 -4.00
CA VAL A 172 -3.45 15.28 -4.00
C VAL A 172 -2.21 15.62 -4.83
N PRO A 173 -2.24 16.63 -5.71
CA PRO A 173 -1.01 17.15 -6.32
C PRO A 173 0.04 17.44 -5.23
N ALA A 174 1.30 17.15 -5.51
CA ALA A 174 2.39 17.38 -4.57
C ALA A 174 2.34 18.86 -4.12
N PRO A 175 2.15 19.15 -2.82
CA PRO A 175 2.04 20.52 -2.35
C PRO A 175 3.41 21.23 -2.29
N GLU A 176 4.49 20.47 -2.37
CA GLU A 176 5.85 20.98 -2.35
C GLU A 176 6.25 21.61 -3.69
N ASP A 177 7.20 22.57 -3.64
CA ASP A 177 7.90 23.00 -4.83
C ASP A 177 8.78 21.87 -5.42
N LYS A 178 9.28 22.11 -6.63
CA LYS A 178 10.04 21.13 -7.42
C LYS A 178 11.31 20.65 -6.69
N ASP A 179 12.03 21.54 -6.03
CA ASP A 179 13.32 21.22 -5.40
C ASP A 179 13.11 20.40 -4.12
N ALA A 180 12.12 20.80 -3.32
CA ALA A 180 11.71 20.07 -2.12
C ALA A 180 11.18 18.66 -2.46
N LEU A 181 10.39 18.54 -3.53
CA LEU A 181 9.91 17.25 -4.02
C LEU A 181 11.06 16.37 -4.51
N SER A 182 11.96 16.91 -5.33
CA SER A 182 13.15 16.21 -5.83
C SER A 182 14.01 15.66 -4.69
N ALA A 183 14.33 16.52 -3.71
CA ALA A 183 15.12 16.13 -2.53
C ALA A 183 14.45 15.04 -1.69
N ARG A 184 13.10 15.04 -1.61
CA ARG A 184 12.34 13.99 -0.92
C ARG A 184 12.40 12.66 -1.67
N LEU A 185 12.10 12.67 -2.97
CA LEU A 185 12.12 11.46 -3.80
C LEU A 185 13.52 10.83 -3.83
N ALA A 186 14.58 11.65 -3.83
CA ALA A 186 15.97 11.22 -3.76
C ALA A 186 16.33 10.47 -2.46
N ARG A 187 15.49 10.50 -1.41
CA ARG A 187 15.67 9.76 -0.16
C ARG A 187 14.65 8.64 0.03
N MET A 188 13.59 8.64 -0.76
CA MET A 188 12.51 7.67 -0.65
C MET A 188 12.84 6.40 -1.48
N PRO A 189 12.52 5.19 -1.00
CA PRO A 189 12.64 3.99 -1.82
C PRO A 189 11.65 3.99 -3.00
N MET A 190 12.13 3.62 -4.18
CA MET A 190 11.31 3.51 -5.38
C MET A 190 10.94 2.06 -5.68
N THR A 191 9.67 1.83 -5.99
CA THR A 191 9.18 0.57 -6.58
C THR A 191 9.11 0.78 -8.09
N ALA A 192 9.78 -0.09 -8.85
CA ALA A 192 9.74 -0.07 -10.30
C ALA A 192 8.30 -0.32 -10.79
N PRO A 193 7.85 0.35 -11.86
CA PRO A 193 6.60 0.01 -12.51
C PRO A 193 6.66 -1.42 -13.07
N ASP A 194 5.52 -2.08 -13.11
CA ASP A 194 5.33 -3.39 -13.71
C ASP A 194 5.65 -3.31 -15.22
N SER A 195 6.36 -4.32 -15.72
CA SER A 195 6.91 -4.37 -17.09
C SER A 195 5.86 -4.25 -18.21
N ALA A 196 4.57 -4.40 -17.88
CA ALA A 196 3.45 -4.33 -18.81
C ALA A 196 2.96 -2.88 -19.08
N ALA A 197 3.51 -1.88 -18.40
CA ALA A 197 3.07 -0.49 -18.50
C ALA A 197 3.86 0.36 -19.52
N SER A 198 4.79 -0.24 -20.27
CA SER A 198 5.55 0.45 -21.32
C SER A 198 4.70 0.58 -22.59
N THR A 199 4.00 1.70 -22.74
CA THR A 199 3.46 2.19 -24.03
C THR A 199 3.96 3.61 -24.25
#